data_AF-A0A961USD5-F1
#
_entry.id   AF-A0A961USD5-F1
#
_cell.length_a   1.000
_cell.length_b   1.000
_cell.length_c   1.000
_cell.angle_alpha   90.00
_cell.angle_beta   90.00
_cell.angle_gamma   90.00
#
_symmetry.space_group_name_H-M   'P 1'
#
loop_
_entity.id
_entity.type
_entity.pdbx_description
1 polymer ?
#
loop_
_entity_poly.entity_id
_entity_poly.type
_entity_poly.pdbx_seq_one_letter_code
_entity_poly.pdbx_strand_id
1 'polypeptide(L)'
;MRSIARLIATVILAIVAALLGRNHLGNNPKSTDPVPADVRGAARVIDGDSLYVGQNEVRLKGIDAPEGRQTCLRDGRDWDCGNAA
;
A
#
# COMPACT_ATOMS: atom_id res chain seq x y z
N MET A 1 -45.87 -11.46 -13.01
CA MET A 1 -44.97 -12.61 -12.81
C MET A 1 -43.50 -12.29 -13.10
N ARG A 2 -43.14 -11.71 -14.26
CA ARG A 2 -41.74 -11.34 -14.60
C ARG A 2 -41.09 -10.27 -13.71
N SER A 3 -41.87 -9.32 -13.18
CA SER A 3 -41.37 -8.26 -12.29
C SER A 3 -41.01 -8.77 -10.89
N ILE A 4 -41.84 -9.66 -10.33
CA ILE A 4 -41.61 -10.27 -9.01
C ILE A 4 -40.35 -11.14 -9.03
N ALA A 5 -40.13 -11.92 -10.10
CA ALA A 5 -38.93 -12.74 -10.26
C ALA A 5 -37.64 -11.89 -10.31
N ARG A 6 -37.69 -10.70 -10.94
CA ARG A 6 -36.55 -9.76 -10.96
C ARG A 6 -36.30 -9.14 -9.59
N LEU A 7 -37.35 -8.82 -8.85
CA LEU A 7 -37.22 -8.30 -7.48
C LEU A 7 -36.57 -9.34 -6.56
N ILE A 8 -37.01 -10.60 -6.64
CA ILE A 8 -36.42 -11.69 -5.85
C ILE A 8 -34.95 -11.91 -6.22
N ALA A 9 -34.62 -11.96 -7.52
CA ALA A 9 -33.25 -12.17 -7.97
C ALA A 9 -32.30 -11.03 -7.54
N THR A 10 -32.76 -9.78 -7.59
CA THR A 10 -31.95 -8.63 -7.15
C THR A 10 -31.73 -8.62 -5.64
N VAL A 11 -32.74 -8.96 -4.84
CA VAL A 11 -32.62 -9.11 -3.39
C VAL A 11 -31.65 -10.24 -3.03
N ILE A 12 -31.76 -11.41 -3.69
CA ILE A 12 -30.84 -12.53 -3.47
C ILE A 12 -29.41 -12.14 -3.82
N LEU A 13 -29.19 -11.47 -4.97
CA LEU A 13 -27.87 -11.04 -5.40
C LEU A 13 -27.23 -10.06 -4.39
N ALA A 14 -28.01 -9.10 -3.88
CA ALA A 14 -27.54 -8.15 -2.87
C ALA A 14 -27.18 -8.84 -1.54
N ILE A 15 -28.00 -9.81 -1.09
CA ILE A 15 -27.73 -10.59 0.12
C ILE A 15 -26.46 -11.42 -0.05
N VAL A 16 -26.30 -12.13 -1.18
CA VAL A 16 -25.11 -12.93 -1.47
C VAL A 16 -23.85 -12.05 -1.52
N ALA A 17 -23.91 -10.89 -2.19
CA ALA A 17 -22.80 -9.95 -2.23
C ALA A 17 -22.41 -9.44 -0.82
N ALA A 18 -23.39 -9.11 0.02
CA ALA A 18 -23.14 -8.68 1.40
C ALA A 18 -22.54 -9.81 2.29
N LEU A 19 -22.99 -11.06 2.09
CA LEU A 19 -22.46 -12.21 2.82
C LEU A 19 -21.03 -12.57 2.37
N LEU A 20 -20.72 -12.47 1.08
CA LEU A 20 -19.39 -12.76 0.54
C LEU A 20 -18.39 -11.60 0.75
N GLY A 21 -18.86 -10.35 0.76
CA GLY A 21 -18.02 -9.15 0.92
C GLY A 21 -17.52 -8.88 2.35
N ARG A 22 -18.08 -9.55 3.37
CA ARG A 22 -17.71 -9.36 4.79
C ARG A 22 -16.24 -9.65 5.10
N ASN A 23 -15.60 -10.53 4.33
CA ASN A 23 -14.22 -10.94 4.56
C ASN A 23 -13.18 -9.94 4.02
N HIS A 24 -13.60 -8.91 3.27
CA HIS A 24 -12.69 -7.91 2.68
C HIS A 24 -12.52 -6.63 3.51
N LEU A 25 -13.29 -6.44 4.59
CA LEU A 25 -13.03 -5.37 5.57
C LEU A 25 -12.02 -5.83 6.61
N GLY A 26 -10.88 -6.34 6.13
CA GLY A 26 -9.74 -6.65 6.98
C GLY A 26 -9.32 -5.38 7.71
N ASN A 27 -9.59 -5.33 9.01
CA ASN A 27 -8.90 -4.40 9.91
C ASN A 27 -7.41 -4.63 9.68
N ASN A 28 -6.74 -3.65 9.08
CA ASN A 28 -5.29 -3.62 9.04
C ASN A 28 -4.88 -2.88 10.31
N PRO A 29 -4.58 -3.57 11.44
CA PRO A 29 -4.15 -2.89 12.64
C PRO A 29 -2.89 -2.11 12.27
N LYS A 30 -2.96 -0.78 12.32
CA LYS A 30 -1.74 0.03 12.40
C LYS A 30 -1.00 -0.51 13.62
N SER A 31 0.11 -1.20 13.42
CA SER A 31 0.93 -1.70 14.51
C SER A 31 1.27 -0.53 15.43
N THR A 32 0.78 -0.59 16.66
CA THR A 32 1.14 0.34 17.73
C THR A 32 2.38 -0.13 18.47
N ASP A 33 3.06 -1.16 17.93
CA ASP A 33 4.28 -1.68 18.50
C ASP A 33 5.30 -0.55 18.63
N PRO A 34 5.93 -0.39 19.81
CA PRO A 34 7.00 0.58 19.96
C PRO A 34 8.06 0.32 18.89
N VAL A 35 8.38 1.36 18.11
CA VAL A 35 9.57 1.32 17.25
C VAL A 35 10.73 0.90 18.14
N PRO A 36 11.51 -0.14 17.78
CA PRO A 36 12.65 -0.56 18.59
C PRO A 36 13.47 0.65 19.01
N ALA A 37 13.78 0.76 20.31
CA ALA A 37 14.51 1.90 20.84
C ALA A 37 15.88 2.10 20.16
N ASP A 38 16.39 1.05 19.54
CA ASP A 38 17.59 1.08 18.72
C ASP A 38 17.43 0.12 17.53
N VAL A 39 17.84 0.56 16.34
CA VAL A 39 17.86 -0.23 15.10
C VAL A 39 19.30 -0.32 14.63
N ARG A 40 19.88 -1.54 14.68
CA ARG A 40 21.29 -1.78 14.36
C ARG A 40 21.44 -2.92 13.35
N GLY A 41 22.45 -2.82 12.49
CA GLY A 41 22.78 -3.84 11.50
C GLY A 41 23.38 -3.23 10.24
N ALA A 42 23.66 -4.08 9.25
CA ALA A 42 24.07 -3.61 7.93
C ALA A 42 22.93 -2.84 7.27
N ALA A 43 23.24 -1.67 6.72
CA ALA A 43 22.29 -0.86 5.97
C ALA A 43 22.24 -1.28 4.49
N ARG A 44 21.03 -1.34 3.93
CA ARG A 44 20.78 -1.53 2.50
C ARG A 44 19.71 -0.54 2.04
N VAL A 45 20.07 0.34 1.13
CA VAL A 45 19.19 1.38 0.59
C VAL A 45 18.08 0.76 -0.27
N ILE A 46 16.86 1.30 -0.16
CA ILE A 46 15.73 0.99 -1.03
C ILE A 46 15.53 2.16 -2.00
N ASP A 47 15.41 3.38 -1.46
CA ASP A 47 15.23 4.65 -2.17
C ASP A 47 15.72 5.83 -1.30
N GLY A 48 15.40 7.06 -1.67
CA GLY A 48 15.90 8.28 -1.02
C GLY A 48 15.41 8.53 0.40
N ASP A 49 14.40 7.80 0.89
CA ASP A 49 13.90 7.94 2.27
C ASP A 49 13.63 6.60 2.97
N SER A 50 13.88 5.48 2.31
CA SER A 50 13.63 4.13 2.82
C SER A 50 14.88 3.25 2.71
N LEU A 51 15.17 2.52 3.79
CA LEU A 51 16.31 1.59 3.86
C LEU A 51 16.01 0.42 4.78
N TYR A 52 16.67 -0.71 4.53
CA TYR A 52 16.77 -1.78 5.52
C TYR A 52 17.97 -1.56 6.43
N VAL A 53 17.80 -1.85 7.72
CA VAL A 53 18.88 -2.01 8.70
C VAL A 53 18.72 -3.37 9.37
N GLY A 54 19.56 -4.32 8.99
CA GLY A 54 19.35 -5.73 9.31
C GLY A 54 18.06 -6.25 8.65
N GLN A 55 17.07 -6.63 9.46
CA GLN A 55 15.75 -7.08 8.99
C GLN A 55 14.66 -6.00 9.07
N ASN A 56 14.98 -4.84 9.65
CA ASN A 56 14.02 -3.78 9.88
C ASN A 56 14.00 -2.85 8.68
N GLU A 57 12.83 -2.59 8.13
CA GLU A 57 12.62 -1.49 7.20
C GLU A 57 12.49 -0.18 7.99
N VAL A 58 13.26 0.82 7.61
CA VAL A 58 13.34 2.12 8.26
C VAL A 58 12.96 3.18 7.23
N ARG A 59 12.02 4.05 7.60
CA ARG A 59 11.61 5.20 6.81
C ARG A 59 11.98 6.50 7.50
N LEU A 60 12.59 7.41 6.76
CA LEU A 60 12.97 8.72 7.26
C LEU A 60 11.72 9.60 7.39
N LYS A 61 11.36 9.93 8.64
CA LYS A 61 10.19 10.77 8.92
C LYS A 61 10.41 12.18 8.35
N GLY A 62 9.44 12.64 7.55
CA GLY A 62 9.42 14.00 7.03
C GLY A 62 10.17 14.20 5.71
N ILE A 63 10.70 13.12 5.12
CA ILE A 63 11.22 13.10 3.76
C ILE A 63 10.24 12.28 2.92
N ASP A 64 10.05 12.67 1.66
CA ASP A 64 9.33 11.91 0.63
C ASP A 64 10.21 11.93 -0.62
N ALA A 65 10.72 10.77 -1.02
CA ALA A 65 11.65 10.63 -2.14
C ALA A 65 10.98 9.90 -3.31
N PRO A 66 11.45 10.11 -4.56
CA PRO A 66 11.09 9.22 -5.67
C PRO A 66 11.48 7.77 -5.35
N GLU A 67 10.66 6.81 -5.77
CA GLU A 67 10.96 5.39 -5.60
C GLU A 67 12.22 5.02 -6.40
N GLY A 68 13.06 4.10 -5.90
CA GLY A 68 14.43 3.90 -6.41
C GLY A 68 14.55 3.52 -7.90
N ARG A 69 13.47 3.03 -8.54
CA ARG A 69 13.42 2.75 -9.99
C ARG A 69 12.34 3.56 -10.71
N GLN A 70 11.94 4.69 -10.12
CA GLN A 70 10.90 5.54 -10.66
C GLN A 70 11.40 6.31 -11.88
N THR A 71 10.61 6.29 -12.94
CA THR A 71 10.73 7.22 -14.05
C THR A 71 9.70 8.34 -13.87
N CYS A 72 10.19 9.57 -13.87
CA CYS A 72 9.39 10.79 -13.82
C CYS A 72 9.41 11.48 -15.19
N LEU A 73 8.62 12.54 -15.34
CA LEU A 73 8.74 13.46 -16.46
C LEU A 73 9.50 14.71 -16.02
N ARG A 74 10.54 15.09 -16.77
CA ARG A 74 11.22 16.39 -16.65
C ARG A 74 11.27 17.05 -18.01
N ASP A 75 10.66 18.24 -18.11
CA ASP A 75 10.54 19.00 -19.36
C ASP A 75 9.92 18.18 -20.52
N GLY A 76 8.90 17.37 -20.18
CA GLY A 76 8.20 16.53 -21.15
C GLY A 76 8.98 15.30 -21.63
N ARG A 77 10.12 14.98 -21.01
CA ARG A 77 10.91 13.78 -21.30
C ARG A 77 11.00 12.88 -20.08
N ASP A 78 11.08 11.58 -20.34
CA ASP A 78 11.35 10.58 -19.31
C ASP A 78 12.70 10.87 -18.64
N TRP A 79 12.69 10.82 -17.31
CA TRP A 79 13.86 11.04 -16.47
C TRP A 79 13.86 10.02 -15.33
N ASP A 80 14.98 9.32 -15.18
CA ASP A 80 15.21 8.35 -14.11
C ASP A 80 15.42 9.05 -12.75
N CYS A 81 14.33 9.61 -12.22
CA CYS A 81 14.32 10.40 -10.99
C CYS A 81 14.63 9.56 -9.75
N GLY A 82 14.32 8.26 -9.77
CA GLY A 82 14.68 7.34 -8.69
C GLY A 82 16.19 7.21 -8.50
N ASN A 83 16.94 7.14 -9.59
CA ASN A 83 18.41 7.02 -9.56
C ASN A 83 19.13 8.38 -9.40
N ALA A 84 18.46 9.48 -9.73
CA ALA A 84 19.06 10.82 -9.68
C ALA A 84 18.92 11.51 -8.31
N ALA A 85 18.10 10.96 -7.41
CA ALA A 85 17.84 11.50 -6.07
C ALA A 85 18.98 11.23 -5.08
#